data_AF-A0AAD7E3F8-F1
#
_entry.id   AF-A0AAD7E3F8-F1
#
_cell.length_a   1.000
_cell.length_b   1.000
_cell.length_c   1.000
_cell.angle_alpha   90.00
_cell.angle_beta   90.00
_cell.angle_gamma   90.00
#
_symmetry.space_group_name_H-M   'P 1'
#
loop_
_entity.id
_entity.type
_entity.pdbx_description
1 polymer ?
#
loop_
_entity_poly.entity_id
_entity_poly.type
_entity_poly.pdbx_seq_one_letter_code
_entity_poly.pdbx_strand_id
1 'polypeptide(L)'
;MASAASSADRLRIAIALTALKFKPADESCASYVLQLRSIFPPSEPVAPTSDGSWKTHALALEKDLASLKEKYDAKRINELAVPPPSAVDPPPNASQSTNRKPKKKTADVRLDLPARTSLEGVLNGLASQPNYILEPGSDMLFSSFSAFQQVVSALQYSSEAAVTTAERSLLLSTTKRALCALANILHPILCSTEITVASQTATLQTLTNLVHHLASSALPLLLRKKNTVSPLLNKLLDALLTSVFYPVLESLSALSNRYMNFLFPLKKSDTLPADVRPDVLHLFQCAFSPLVSIPSAFQANLRSTLALAALREFENIFPPRRPAAATALPQTHLARVSALARKDAIWYLCAVLHVLFAPAEDGSTSGSAPAGTEVFARRIVDAFSRIVARCRRCQEGASVPGAADESGPNEAPRNVLDLEVIDEVGYGMILGVMERYWRWNGEVQ
;
A
#
# COMPACT_ATOMS: atom_id res chain seq x y z
N MET A 1 -23.71 -4.95 14.87
CA MET A 1 -22.88 -4.68 16.07
C MET A 1 -22.06 -5.91 16.36
N ALA A 2 -20.75 -5.90 16.07
CA ALA A 2 -19.89 -7.04 16.35
C ALA A 2 -19.56 -7.06 17.85
N SER A 3 -20.02 -8.11 18.55
CA SER A 3 -19.67 -8.36 19.95
C SER A 3 -18.15 -8.51 20.06
N ALA A 4 -17.51 -7.76 20.97
CA ALA A 4 -16.10 -7.93 21.27
C ALA A 4 -15.84 -9.39 21.68
N ALA A 5 -14.87 -10.03 21.03
CA ALA A 5 -14.46 -11.40 21.37
C ALA A 5 -14.03 -11.45 22.84
N SER A 6 -14.57 -12.41 23.59
CA SER A 6 -14.26 -12.57 25.01
C SER A 6 -12.76 -12.88 25.18
N SER A 7 -12.21 -12.61 26.37
CA SER A 7 -10.81 -12.95 26.70
C SER A 7 -10.51 -14.43 26.44
N ALA A 8 -11.50 -15.31 26.68
CA ALA A 8 -11.41 -16.73 26.37
C ALA A 8 -11.29 -17.01 24.85
N ASP A 9 -12.04 -16.27 24.02
CA ASP A 9 -11.97 -16.43 22.57
C ASP A 9 -10.62 -15.95 22.01
N ARG A 10 -10.06 -14.88 22.59
CA ARG A 10 -8.71 -14.40 22.23
C ARG A 10 -7.63 -15.42 22.56
N LEU A 11 -7.72 -16.06 23.72
CA LEU A 11 -6.80 -17.14 24.10
C LEU A 11 -6.93 -18.35 23.18
N ARG A 12 -8.17 -18.74 22.83
CA ARG A 12 -8.43 -19.83 21.87
C ARG A 12 -7.85 -19.52 20.49
N ILE A 13 -8.00 -18.27 20.02
CA ILE A 13 -7.42 -17.82 18.74
C ILE A 13 -5.88 -17.87 18.79
N ALA A 14 -5.27 -17.40 19.88
CA ALA A 14 -3.81 -17.43 20.04
C ALA A 14 -3.26 -18.87 20.05
N ILE A 15 -3.94 -19.80 20.73
CA ILE A 15 -3.59 -21.23 20.75
C ILE A 15 -3.74 -21.83 19.34
N ALA A 16 -4.84 -21.52 18.63
CA ALA A 16 -5.06 -22.01 17.27
C ALA A 16 -3.98 -21.52 16.28
N LEU A 17 -3.62 -20.23 16.33
CA LEU A 17 -2.55 -19.65 15.50
C LEU A 17 -1.18 -20.26 15.82
N THR A 18 -0.92 -20.54 17.08
CA THR A 18 0.34 -21.19 17.50
C THR A 18 0.37 -22.63 17.02
N ALA A 19 -0.71 -23.39 17.17
CA ALA A 19 -0.80 -24.75 16.71
C ALA A 19 -0.64 -24.86 15.18
N LEU A 20 -1.19 -23.90 14.42
CA LEU A 20 -1.02 -23.81 12.96
C LEU A 20 0.44 -23.70 12.51
N LYS A 21 1.35 -23.15 13.33
CA LYS A 21 2.79 -23.13 13.02
C LYS A 21 3.43 -24.52 13.02
N PHE A 22 2.80 -25.50 13.68
CA PHE A 22 3.28 -26.88 13.79
C PHE A 22 2.53 -27.85 12.87
N LYS A 23 1.77 -27.34 11.89
CA LYS A 23 1.05 -28.16 10.91
C LYS A 23 2.01 -29.09 10.15
N PRO A 24 1.77 -30.42 10.11
CA PRO A 24 2.52 -31.34 9.26
C PRO A 24 2.49 -30.93 7.78
N ALA A 25 3.58 -31.19 7.06
CA ALA A 25 3.72 -30.78 5.66
C ALA A 25 2.74 -31.52 4.72
N ASP A 26 2.39 -32.75 5.07
CA ASP A 26 1.52 -33.68 4.36
C ASP A 26 0.02 -33.43 4.61
N GLU A 27 -0.35 -32.64 5.62
CA GLU A 27 -1.75 -32.39 5.96
C GLU A 27 -2.23 -31.03 5.44
N SER A 28 -3.45 -30.95 4.89
CA SER A 28 -4.02 -29.66 4.48
C SER A 28 -4.29 -28.77 5.71
N CYS A 29 -4.22 -27.44 5.55
CA CYS A 29 -4.51 -26.50 6.63
C CYS A 29 -5.93 -26.71 7.19
N ALA A 30 -6.90 -27.03 6.32
CA ALA A 30 -8.27 -27.34 6.73
C ALA A 30 -8.37 -28.63 7.56
N SER A 31 -7.71 -29.72 7.16
CA SER A 31 -7.70 -30.98 7.92
C SER A 31 -7.06 -30.79 9.30
N TYR A 32 -5.94 -30.07 9.37
CA TYR A 32 -5.25 -29.82 10.62
C TYR A 32 -6.05 -28.90 11.56
N VAL A 33 -6.72 -27.85 11.05
CA VAL A 33 -7.64 -27.02 11.85
C VAL A 33 -8.79 -27.85 12.43
N LEU A 34 -9.27 -28.85 11.68
CA LEU A 34 -10.34 -29.74 12.13
C LEU A 34 -9.85 -30.77 13.17
N GLN A 35 -8.61 -31.24 13.05
CA GLN A 35 -7.95 -32.04 14.08
C GLN A 35 -7.76 -31.20 15.36
N LEU A 36 -7.35 -29.94 15.23
CA LEU A 36 -7.28 -29.05 16.39
C LEU A 36 -8.67 -28.85 17.02
N ARG A 37 -9.73 -28.75 16.21
CA ARG A 37 -11.11 -28.70 16.72
C ARG A 37 -11.58 -29.99 17.39
N SER A 38 -11.07 -31.17 17.01
CA SER A 38 -11.41 -32.41 17.71
C SER A 38 -10.68 -32.54 19.05
N ILE A 39 -9.47 -31.98 19.15
CA ILE A 39 -8.71 -31.90 20.41
C ILE A 39 -9.27 -30.80 21.34
N PHE A 40 -9.75 -29.71 20.75
CA PHE A 40 -10.34 -28.55 21.43
C PHE A 40 -11.79 -28.33 20.95
N PRO A 41 -12.76 -29.16 21.42
CA PRO A 41 -14.13 -29.10 20.94
C PRO A 41 -14.75 -27.72 21.22
N PRO A 42 -15.37 -27.07 20.21
CA PRO A 42 -16.15 -25.87 20.44
C PRO A 42 -17.36 -26.20 21.31
N SER A 43 -17.79 -25.25 22.15
CA SER A 43 -19.11 -25.27 22.76
C SER A 43 -20.14 -25.14 21.63
N GLU A 44 -20.71 -26.27 21.18
CA GLU A 44 -21.86 -26.47 20.26
C GLU A 44 -22.02 -25.50 19.06
N PRO A 45 -22.23 -26.00 17.81
CA PRO A 45 -23.01 -27.20 17.51
C PRO A 45 -22.22 -28.33 16.83
N VAL A 46 -22.83 -29.51 16.89
CA VAL A 46 -22.36 -30.79 16.33
C VAL A 46 -22.29 -30.74 14.80
N ALA A 47 -21.31 -31.43 14.20
CA ALA A 47 -21.12 -31.48 12.75
C ALA A 47 -22.32 -32.12 12.02
N PRO A 48 -22.62 -31.70 10.78
CA PRO A 48 -23.76 -32.20 10.00
C PRO A 48 -23.55 -33.59 9.36
N THR A 49 -22.44 -34.28 9.64
CA THR A 49 -22.18 -35.63 9.11
C THR A 49 -22.69 -36.72 10.04
N SER A 50 -23.01 -37.88 9.48
CA SER A 50 -23.53 -39.04 10.22
C SER A 50 -22.56 -39.59 11.27
N ASP A 51 -21.26 -39.33 11.12
CA ASP A 51 -20.20 -39.65 12.07
C ASP A 51 -19.90 -38.50 13.07
N GLY A 52 -20.62 -37.38 12.97
CA GLY A 52 -20.38 -36.17 13.78
C GLY A 52 -19.02 -35.50 13.54
N SER A 53 -18.29 -35.93 12.51
CA SER A 53 -16.92 -35.48 12.22
C SER A 53 -16.90 -34.37 11.19
N TRP A 54 -16.58 -33.14 11.64
CA TRP A 54 -16.31 -32.02 10.73
C TRP A 54 -15.17 -32.32 9.74
N LYS A 55 -14.22 -33.20 10.07
CA LYS A 55 -13.16 -33.66 9.17
C LYS A 55 -13.73 -34.32 7.92
N THR A 56 -14.67 -35.24 8.11
CA THR A 56 -15.31 -35.98 7.02
C THR A 56 -16.11 -35.02 6.13
N HIS A 57 -16.80 -34.05 6.74
CA HIS A 57 -17.54 -33.02 6.01
C HIS A 57 -16.63 -32.13 5.14
N ALA A 58 -15.52 -31.65 5.70
CA ALA A 58 -14.61 -30.79 4.96
C ALA A 58 -13.92 -31.53 3.81
N LEU A 59 -13.50 -32.78 4.01
CA LEU A 59 -12.95 -33.61 2.94
C LEU A 59 -13.97 -33.87 1.83
N ALA A 60 -15.26 -34.01 2.18
CA ALA A 60 -16.33 -34.13 1.17
C ALA A 60 -16.48 -32.82 0.37
N LEU A 61 -16.50 -31.66 1.05
CA LEU A 61 -16.57 -30.36 0.38
C LEU A 61 -15.36 -30.09 -0.51
N GLU A 62 -14.15 -30.48 -0.10
CA GLU A 62 -12.95 -30.35 -0.92
C GLU A 62 -13.05 -31.19 -2.21
N LYS A 63 -13.58 -32.42 -2.12
CA LYS A 63 -13.85 -33.26 -3.29
C LYS A 63 -14.92 -32.67 -4.19
N ASP A 64 -15.99 -32.11 -3.61
CA ASP A 64 -17.06 -31.47 -4.36
C ASP A 64 -16.56 -30.23 -5.10
N LEU A 65 -15.70 -29.41 -4.47
CA LEU A 65 -15.10 -28.23 -5.07
C LEU A 65 -14.15 -28.62 -6.21
N ALA A 66 -13.33 -29.67 -6.02
CA ALA A 66 -12.46 -30.19 -7.08
C ALA A 66 -13.26 -30.67 -8.30
N SER A 67 -14.34 -31.43 -8.07
CA SER A 67 -15.27 -31.89 -9.12
C SER A 67 -15.97 -30.71 -9.82
N LEU A 68 -16.36 -29.67 -9.08
CA LEU A 68 -17.01 -28.49 -9.65
C LEU A 68 -16.04 -27.67 -10.51
N LYS A 69 -14.78 -27.57 -10.08
CA LYS A 69 -13.71 -26.90 -10.84
C LYS A 69 -13.41 -27.63 -12.15
N GLU A 70 -13.31 -28.95 -12.11
CA GLU A 70 -13.12 -29.77 -13.30
C GLU A 70 -14.29 -29.59 -14.31
N LYS A 71 -15.54 -29.57 -13.82
CA LYS A 71 -16.72 -29.29 -14.65
C LYS A 71 -16.69 -27.89 -15.27
N TYR A 72 -16.21 -26.89 -14.54
CA TYR A 72 -16.10 -25.52 -15.03
C TYR A 72 -15.02 -25.41 -16.11
N ASP A 73 -13.85 -26.02 -15.89
CA ASP A 73 -12.76 -26.03 -16.86
C ASP A 73 -13.16 -26.77 -18.14
N ALA A 74 -13.89 -27.90 -18.03
CA ALA A 74 -14.44 -28.61 -19.18
C ALA A 74 -15.43 -27.75 -20.00
N LYS A 75 -16.30 -26.98 -19.34
CA LYS A 75 -17.21 -26.05 -20.03
C LYS A 75 -16.44 -24.94 -20.74
N ARG A 76 -15.42 -24.38 -20.08
CA ARG A 76 -14.58 -23.32 -20.65
C ARG A 76 -13.82 -23.81 -21.90
N ILE A 77 -13.33 -25.04 -21.89
CA ILE A 77 -12.68 -25.66 -23.07
C ILE A 77 -13.71 -25.83 -24.19
N ASN A 78 -14.94 -26.28 -23.89
CA ASN A 78 -16.00 -26.40 -24.90
C ASN A 78 -16.41 -25.05 -25.50
N GLU A 79 -16.49 -23.99 -24.70
CA GLU A 79 -16.80 -22.63 -25.19
C GLU A 79 -15.71 -22.08 -26.11
N LEU A 80 -14.43 -22.35 -25.81
CA LEU A 80 -13.29 -21.98 -26.67
C LEU A 80 -13.19 -22.83 -27.94
N ALA A 81 -13.73 -24.05 -27.92
CA ALA A 81 -13.73 -24.97 -29.05
C ALA A 81 -14.88 -24.69 -30.05
N VAL A 82 -15.83 -23.80 -29.73
CA VAL A 82 -16.84 -23.36 -30.70
C VAL A 82 -16.14 -22.46 -31.72
N PRO A 83 -15.96 -22.89 -32.99
CA PRO A 83 -15.40 -22.02 -34.01
C PRO A 83 -16.30 -20.80 -34.17
N PRO A 84 -15.73 -19.60 -34.37
CA PRO A 84 -16.53 -18.40 -34.62
C PRO A 84 -17.50 -18.68 -35.78
N PRO A 85 -18.76 -18.24 -35.69
CA PRO A 85 -19.74 -18.48 -36.75
C PRO A 85 -19.15 -17.97 -38.06
N SER A 86 -18.91 -18.90 -38.99
CA SER A 86 -18.36 -18.62 -40.31
C SER A 86 -19.12 -17.46 -40.92
N ALA A 87 -18.39 -16.37 -41.15
CA ALA A 87 -18.90 -15.19 -41.79
C ALA A 87 -19.55 -15.59 -43.12
N VAL A 88 -20.82 -15.19 -43.27
CA VAL A 88 -21.63 -15.34 -44.47
C VAL A 88 -20.87 -14.78 -45.67
N ASP A 89 -20.81 -15.59 -46.73
CA ASP A 89 -20.14 -15.34 -48.00
C ASP A 89 -20.57 -14.01 -48.68
N PRO A 90 -19.62 -13.24 -49.26
CA PRO A 90 -19.90 -12.35 -50.38
C PRO A 90 -19.70 -13.07 -51.74
N PRO A 91 -20.40 -12.63 -52.81
CA PRO A 91 -20.52 -13.37 -54.07
C PRO A 91 -19.24 -13.34 -54.92
N PRO A 92 -19.13 -14.26 -55.91
CA PRO A 92 -17.87 -14.56 -56.57
C PRO A 92 -17.56 -13.52 -57.64
N ASN A 93 -16.31 -13.07 -57.71
CA ASN A 93 -15.79 -12.53 -58.95
C ASN A 93 -14.44 -13.17 -59.28
N ALA A 94 -14.42 -13.80 -60.44
CA ALA A 94 -13.31 -14.54 -61.00
C ALA A 94 -12.20 -13.59 -61.46
N SER A 95 -10.94 -13.95 -61.21
CA SER A 95 -9.91 -14.10 -62.26
C SER A 95 -8.52 -14.40 -61.69
N GLN A 96 -8.08 -15.63 -61.98
CA GLN A 96 -6.77 -16.01 -62.53
C GLN A 96 -5.45 -15.66 -61.80
N SER A 97 -4.77 -16.76 -61.39
CA SER A 97 -3.34 -17.10 -61.49
C SER A 97 -2.28 -15.99 -61.35
N THR A 98 -1.27 -16.16 -60.49
CA THR A 98 -0.09 -16.98 -60.84
C THR A 98 0.81 -17.27 -59.63
N ASN A 99 1.39 -18.47 -59.66
CA ASN A 99 2.38 -19.03 -58.74
C ASN A 99 3.54 -18.09 -58.39
N ARG A 100 3.75 -17.82 -57.09
CA ARG A 100 5.07 -17.41 -56.56
C ARG A 100 5.39 -18.08 -55.23
N LYS A 101 6.60 -18.64 -55.19
CA LYS A 101 7.27 -19.40 -54.10
C LYS A 101 7.11 -18.75 -52.71
N PRO A 102 6.87 -19.53 -51.65
CA PRO A 102 6.80 -19.00 -50.28
C PRO A 102 8.21 -18.69 -49.77
N LYS A 103 8.56 -17.40 -49.77
CA LYS A 103 9.71 -16.87 -49.01
C LYS A 103 9.26 -16.77 -47.55
N LYS A 104 9.88 -17.56 -46.68
CA LYS A 104 9.72 -17.58 -45.22
C LYS A 104 10.03 -16.18 -44.67
N LYS A 105 8.99 -15.35 -44.54
CA LYS A 105 9.05 -13.99 -43.99
C LYS A 105 8.89 -14.13 -42.48
N THR A 106 10.00 -14.00 -41.76
CA THR A 106 10.02 -13.91 -40.29
C THR A 106 9.08 -12.79 -39.89
N ALA A 107 7.96 -13.13 -39.28
CA ALA A 107 7.00 -12.16 -38.78
C ALA A 107 7.70 -11.36 -37.68
N ASP A 108 7.90 -10.07 -37.96
CA ASP A 108 8.33 -9.09 -36.98
C ASP A 108 7.23 -9.01 -35.92
N VAL A 109 7.46 -9.65 -34.78
CA VAL A 109 6.53 -9.65 -33.65
C VAL A 109 6.55 -8.24 -33.08
N ARG A 110 5.69 -7.37 -33.61
CA ARG A 110 5.34 -6.12 -32.96
C ARG A 110 4.74 -6.47 -31.60
N LEU A 111 5.52 -6.26 -30.54
CA LEU A 111 5.03 -6.23 -29.17
C LEU A 111 3.86 -5.24 -29.13
N ASP A 112 2.65 -5.75 -28.90
CA ASP A 112 1.47 -4.95 -28.65
C ASP A 112 1.72 -4.13 -27.37
N LEU A 113 2.15 -2.88 -27.55
CA LEU A 113 2.20 -1.94 -26.44
C LEU A 113 0.77 -1.62 -25.99
N PRO A 114 0.51 -1.59 -24.67
CA PRO A 114 -0.81 -1.30 -24.13
C PRO A 114 -1.33 0.04 -24.67
N ALA A 115 -2.65 0.09 -24.93
CA ALA A 115 -3.33 1.26 -25.47
C ALA A 115 -2.87 2.53 -24.72
N ARG A 116 -2.23 3.46 -25.45
CA ARG A 116 -1.78 4.74 -24.90
C ARG A 116 -3.00 5.47 -24.32
N THR A 117 -3.12 5.51 -23.00
CA THR A 117 -4.03 6.45 -22.33
C THR A 117 -3.69 7.84 -22.82
N SER A 118 -4.63 8.49 -23.51
CA SER A 118 -4.43 9.85 -24.02
C SER A 118 -4.26 10.80 -22.83
N LEU A 119 -3.00 11.23 -22.61
CA LEU A 119 -2.63 12.21 -21.58
C LEU A 119 -3.48 13.48 -21.70
N GLU A 120 -3.82 13.86 -22.93
CA GLU A 120 -4.68 14.99 -23.24
C GLU A 120 -6.10 14.79 -22.68
N GLY A 121 -6.66 13.58 -22.76
CA GLY A 121 -7.97 13.29 -22.14
C GLY A 121 -7.95 13.41 -20.62
N VAL A 122 -6.87 12.93 -19.99
CA VAL A 122 -6.68 13.02 -18.53
C VAL A 122 -6.52 14.47 -18.08
N LEU A 123 -5.72 15.25 -18.82
CA LEU A 123 -5.48 16.66 -18.54
C LEU A 123 -6.71 17.54 -18.85
N ASN A 124 -7.44 17.26 -19.92
CA ASN A 124 -8.70 17.94 -20.23
C ASN A 124 -9.77 17.63 -19.18
N GLY A 125 -9.76 16.42 -18.59
CA GLY A 125 -10.61 16.07 -17.46
C GLY A 125 -10.40 16.98 -16.25
N LEU A 126 -9.15 17.37 -15.96
CA LEU A 126 -8.83 18.33 -14.89
C LEU A 126 -9.28 19.75 -15.23
N ALA A 127 -9.05 20.20 -16.47
CA ALA A 127 -9.43 21.54 -16.91
C ALA A 127 -10.96 21.75 -16.95
N SER A 128 -11.73 20.67 -17.16
CA SER A 128 -13.18 20.72 -17.34
C SER A 128 -13.98 20.73 -16.02
N GLN A 129 -13.33 20.66 -14.86
CA GLN A 129 -14.04 20.61 -13.59
C GLN A 129 -14.57 22.01 -13.18
N PRO A 130 -15.90 22.21 -13.08
CA PRO A 130 -16.54 23.53 -13.02
C PRO A 130 -16.27 24.34 -11.74
N ASN A 131 -15.62 23.76 -10.74
CA ASN A 131 -15.24 24.43 -9.48
C ASN A 131 -13.74 24.37 -9.21
N TYR A 132 -12.96 24.01 -10.23
CA TYR A 132 -11.52 23.87 -10.09
C TYR A 132 -10.87 25.21 -10.43
N ILE A 133 -10.72 26.06 -9.42
CA ILE A 133 -9.83 27.21 -9.51
C ILE A 133 -8.43 26.61 -9.49
N LEU A 134 -7.90 26.30 -10.68
CA LEU A 134 -6.47 26.13 -10.84
C LEU A 134 -5.84 27.46 -10.46
N GLU A 135 -5.38 27.54 -9.21
CA GLU A 135 -4.44 28.56 -8.77
C GLU A 135 -3.31 28.71 -9.81
N PRO A 136 -2.69 29.90 -9.91
CA PRO A 136 -1.60 30.17 -10.84
C PRO A 136 -0.50 29.09 -10.76
N GLY A 137 -0.53 28.14 -11.69
CA GLY A 137 0.26 26.91 -11.62
C GLY A 137 -0.17 25.80 -12.58
N SER A 138 -1.44 25.78 -13.03
CA SER A 138 -1.92 24.87 -14.10
C SER A 138 -0.99 24.83 -15.29
N ASP A 139 -0.63 26.01 -15.79
CA ASP A 139 0.08 26.18 -17.05
C ASP A 139 1.47 25.56 -16.97
N MET A 140 2.08 25.56 -15.77
CA MET A 140 3.33 24.87 -15.52
C MET A 140 3.18 23.35 -15.59
N LEU A 141 2.05 22.79 -15.14
CA LEU A 141 1.79 21.35 -15.26
C LEU A 141 1.70 20.94 -16.73
N PHE A 142 0.83 21.59 -17.50
CA PHE A 142 0.61 21.25 -18.92
C PHE A 142 1.90 21.40 -19.74
N SER A 143 2.61 22.54 -19.59
CA SER A 143 3.86 22.78 -20.32
C SER A 143 4.97 21.81 -19.92
N SER A 144 5.09 21.46 -18.63
CA SER A 144 6.10 20.52 -18.15
C SER A 144 5.82 19.09 -18.63
N PHE A 145 4.57 18.65 -18.61
CA PHE A 145 4.18 17.34 -19.12
C PHE A 145 4.30 17.25 -20.64
N SER A 146 3.95 18.31 -21.38
CA SER A 146 4.15 18.37 -22.82
C SER A 146 5.63 18.23 -23.18
N ALA A 147 6.51 18.99 -22.52
CA ALA A 147 7.96 18.88 -22.71
C ALA A 147 8.50 17.49 -22.35
N PHE A 148 8.04 16.91 -21.24
CA PHE A 148 8.37 15.54 -20.85
C PHE A 148 7.95 14.54 -21.94
N GLN A 149 6.71 14.62 -22.42
CA GLN A 149 6.16 13.68 -23.39
C GLN A 149 6.83 13.77 -24.76
N GLN A 150 7.23 14.97 -25.19
CA GLN A 150 8.02 15.15 -26.40
C GLN A 150 9.39 14.45 -26.29
N VAL A 151 10.08 14.61 -25.16
CA VAL A 151 11.37 13.94 -24.92
C VAL A 151 11.19 12.42 -24.84
N VAL A 152 10.20 11.92 -24.10
CA VAL A 152 9.91 10.48 -24.02
C VAL A 152 9.61 9.92 -25.41
N SER A 153 8.79 10.60 -26.21
CA SER A 153 8.43 10.16 -27.56
C SER A 153 9.67 10.12 -28.46
N ALA A 154 10.52 11.14 -28.44
CA ALA A 154 11.77 11.16 -29.20
C ALA A 154 12.70 9.99 -28.83
N LEU A 155 12.85 9.70 -27.53
CA LEU A 155 13.73 8.64 -27.03
C LEU A 155 13.16 7.22 -27.17
N GLN A 156 11.84 7.07 -27.31
CA GLN A 156 11.19 5.78 -27.56
C GLN A 156 11.55 5.23 -28.94
N TYR A 157 11.71 6.09 -29.96
CA TYR A 157 12.08 5.70 -31.32
C TYR A 157 13.60 5.62 -31.56
N SER A 158 14.40 6.22 -30.68
CA SER A 158 15.86 6.09 -30.76
C SER A 158 16.29 4.65 -30.49
N SER A 159 17.14 4.11 -31.38
CA SER A 159 17.79 2.81 -31.20
C SER A 159 18.47 2.72 -29.84
N GLU A 160 18.40 1.55 -29.19
CA GLU A 160 18.87 1.33 -27.81
C GLU A 160 20.36 1.68 -27.63
N ALA A 161 21.17 1.48 -28.67
CA ALA A 161 22.60 1.81 -28.67
C ALA A 161 22.90 3.33 -28.77
N ALA A 162 21.90 4.15 -29.12
CA ALA A 162 22.12 5.55 -29.52
C ALA A 162 21.81 6.58 -28.42
N VAL A 163 21.16 6.21 -27.32
CA VAL A 163 20.75 7.21 -26.30
C VAL A 163 21.98 7.76 -25.56
N THR A 164 22.29 9.02 -25.85
CA THR A 164 23.40 9.80 -25.31
C THR A 164 23.19 10.17 -23.84
N THR A 165 24.26 10.52 -23.13
CA THR A 165 24.18 11.02 -21.75
C THR A 165 23.43 12.36 -21.65
N ALA A 166 23.55 13.20 -22.69
CA ALA A 166 22.85 14.48 -22.77
C ALA A 166 21.33 14.29 -22.85
N GLU A 167 20.86 13.36 -23.69
CA GLU A 167 19.44 13.01 -23.79
C GLU A 167 18.87 12.45 -22.49
N ARG A 168 19.60 11.57 -21.79
CA ARG A 168 19.18 11.08 -20.46
C ARG A 168 19.10 12.22 -19.43
N SER A 169 20.03 13.17 -19.49
CA SER A 169 20.03 14.33 -18.60
C SER A 169 18.86 15.28 -18.90
N LEU A 170 18.53 15.46 -20.18
CA LEU A 170 17.35 16.20 -20.62
C LEU A 170 16.06 15.52 -20.14
N LEU A 171 15.94 14.20 -20.32
CA LEU A 171 14.82 13.41 -19.79
C LEU A 171 14.69 13.58 -18.27
N LEU A 172 15.78 13.46 -17.52
CA LEU A 172 15.76 13.68 -16.07
C LEU A 172 15.28 15.10 -15.73
N SER A 173 15.76 16.12 -16.44
CA SER A 173 15.40 17.52 -16.20
C SER A 173 13.91 17.78 -16.44
N THR A 174 13.35 17.30 -17.56
CA THR A 174 11.91 17.43 -17.85
C THR A 174 11.05 16.62 -16.89
N THR A 175 11.50 15.42 -16.51
CA THR A 175 10.85 14.57 -15.50
C THR A 175 10.79 15.28 -14.14
N LYS A 176 11.90 15.88 -13.68
CA LYS A 176 11.93 16.66 -12.44
C LYS A 176 11.00 17.85 -12.48
N ARG A 177 10.96 18.58 -13.60
CA ARG A 177 10.06 19.73 -13.75
C ARG A 177 8.59 19.32 -13.65
N ALA A 178 8.22 18.22 -14.31
CA ALA A 178 6.87 17.66 -14.24
C ALA A 178 6.53 17.19 -12.80
N LEU A 179 7.46 16.56 -12.08
CA LEU A 179 7.29 16.20 -10.67
C LEU A 179 7.13 17.42 -9.77
N CYS A 180 7.91 18.48 -9.96
CA CYS A 180 7.75 19.73 -9.20
C CYS A 180 6.38 20.35 -9.44
N ALA A 181 5.90 20.36 -10.70
CA ALA A 181 4.57 20.86 -11.02
C ALA A 181 3.46 20.02 -10.36
N LEU A 182 3.59 18.70 -10.33
CA LEU A 182 2.68 17.81 -9.59
C LEU A 182 2.72 18.08 -8.09
N ALA A 183 3.90 18.24 -7.51
CA ALA A 183 4.08 18.52 -6.09
C ALA A 183 3.41 19.83 -5.68
N ASN A 184 3.50 20.86 -6.52
CA ASN A 184 2.85 22.15 -6.27
C ASN A 184 1.33 22.04 -6.22
N ILE A 185 0.72 21.10 -6.96
CA ILE A 185 -0.73 20.85 -6.92
C ILE A 185 -1.09 19.89 -5.77
N LEU A 186 -0.24 18.90 -5.51
CA LEU A 186 -0.44 17.91 -4.45
C LEU A 186 -0.35 18.57 -3.06
N HIS A 187 0.60 19.47 -2.85
CA HIS A 187 0.88 20.05 -1.53
C HIS A 187 -0.34 20.77 -0.92
N PRO A 188 -1.07 21.66 -1.63
CA PRO A 188 -2.32 22.23 -1.11
C PRO A 188 -3.35 21.18 -0.74
N ILE A 189 -3.48 20.07 -1.48
CA ILE A 189 -4.46 19.01 -1.15
C ILE A 189 -4.07 18.31 0.15
N LEU A 190 -2.79 18.00 0.32
CA LEU A 190 -2.26 17.34 1.50
C LEU A 190 -2.27 18.23 2.75
N CYS A 191 -2.05 19.55 2.57
CA CYS A 191 -1.92 20.52 3.67
C CYS A 191 -3.19 21.35 3.94
N SER A 192 -4.19 21.32 3.05
CA SER A 192 -5.37 22.17 3.18
C SER A 192 -6.07 21.94 4.53
N THR A 193 -6.62 23.00 5.10
CA THR A 193 -7.48 22.96 6.28
C THR A 193 -8.96 22.92 5.90
N GLU A 194 -9.33 23.38 4.69
CA GLU A 194 -10.70 23.42 4.15
C GLU A 194 -11.06 22.19 3.31
N ILE A 195 -12.04 21.41 3.79
CA ILE A 195 -12.38 20.13 3.14
C ILE A 195 -13.36 20.44 2.02
N THR A 196 -12.84 20.62 0.81
CA THR A 196 -13.64 20.64 -0.42
C THR A 196 -13.65 19.23 -1.01
N VAL A 197 -14.80 18.58 -0.90
CA VAL A 197 -14.96 17.11 -0.83
C VAL A 197 -14.81 16.38 -2.17
N ALA A 198 -15.57 16.79 -3.19
CA ALA A 198 -15.69 15.98 -4.41
C ALA A 198 -14.55 16.22 -5.42
N SER A 199 -14.11 17.47 -5.56
CA SER A 199 -13.06 17.83 -6.53
C SER A 199 -11.69 17.27 -6.13
N GLN A 200 -11.35 17.27 -4.83
CA GLN A 200 -10.05 16.79 -4.34
C GLN A 200 -9.79 15.33 -4.68
N THR A 201 -10.82 14.47 -4.57
CA THR A 201 -10.70 13.03 -4.87
C THR A 201 -10.38 12.79 -6.35
N ALA A 202 -11.12 13.44 -7.25
CA ALA A 202 -10.88 13.32 -8.69
C ALA A 202 -9.51 13.89 -9.10
N THR A 203 -9.10 15.00 -8.47
CA THR A 203 -7.76 15.55 -8.65
C THR A 203 -6.68 14.59 -8.18
N LEU A 204 -6.79 14.01 -6.97
CA LEU A 204 -5.82 13.05 -6.45
C LEU A 204 -5.69 11.82 -7.33
N GLN A 205 -6.81 11.29 -7.82
CA GLN A 205 -6.80 10.18 -8.77
C GLN A 205 -6.05 10.54 -10.06
N THR A 206 -6.27 11.76 -10.56
CA THR A 206 -5.55 12.23 -11.74
C THR A 206 -4.06 12.40 -11.49
N LEU A 207 -3.69 13.04 -10.37
CA LEU A 207 -2.29 13.18 -9.95
C LEU A 207 -1.63 11.81 -9.79
N THR A 208 -2.35 10.83 -9.26
CA THR A 208 -1.89 9.43 -9.13
C THR A 208 -1.55 8.84 -10.48
N ASN A 209 -2.44 8.97 -11.46
CA ASN A 209 -2.20 8.48 -12.82
C ASN A 209 -1.01 9.19 -13.48
N LEU A 210 -0.86 10.50 -13.28
CA LEU A 210 0.23 11.29 -13.83
C LEU A 210 1.60 10.92 -13.21
N VAL A 211 1.67 10.77 -11.89
CA VAL A 211 2.89 10.33 -11.19
C VAL A 211 3.29 8.93 -11.65
N HIS A 212 2.33 8.00 -11.72
CA HIS A 212 2.57 6.65 -12.21
C HIS A 212 3.08 6.68 -13.66
N HIS A 213 2.41 7.41 -14.55
CA HIS A 213 2.81 7.52 -15.96
C HIS A 213 4.22 8.09 -16.11
N LEU A 214 4.55 9.12 -15.35
CA LEU A 214 5.86 9.75 -15.36
C LEU A 214 6.95 8.77 -14.91
N ALA A 215 6.74 8.07 -13.79
CA ALA A 215 7.70 7.08 -13.29
C ALA A 215 7.86 5.89 -14.26
N SER A 216 6.74 5.30 -14.71
CA SER A 216 6.71 4.17 -15.65
C SER A 216 7.33 4.48 -17.00
N SER A 217 7.26 5.73 -17.47
CA SER A 217 7.84 6.14 -18.75
C SER A 217 9.31 6.54 -18.63
N ALA A 218 9.69 7.23 -17.55
CA ALA A 218 11.06 7.74 -17.37
C ALA A 218 12.04 6.63 -16.93
N LEU A 219 11.64 5.75 -16.00
CA LEU A 219 12.53 4.76 -15.40
C LEU A 219 13.14 3.79 -16.43
N PRO A 220 12.37 3.15 -17.34
CA PRO A 220 12.95 2.22 -18.31
C PRO A 220 13.98 2.91 -19.21
N LEU A 221 13.70 4.14 -19.63
CA LEU A 221 14.61 4.92 -20.49
C LEU A 221 15.91 5.31 -19.77
N LEU A 222 15.85 5.59 -18.47
CA LEU A 222 17.02 5.87 -17.64
C LEU A 222 17.81 4.59 -17.31
N LEU A 223 17.15 3.43 -17.26
CA LEU A 223 17.73 2.13 -16.90
C LEU A 223 18.26 1.31 -18.08
N ARG A 224 18.01 1.70 -19.35
CA ARG A 224 18.40 0.96 -20.56
C ARG A 224 19.88 0.52 -20.62
N LYS A 225 20.81 1.14 -19.87
CA LYS A 225 22.23 0.71 -19.82
C LYS A 225 22.50 -0.13 -18.56
N LYS A 226 22.47 -1.46 -18.74
CA LYS A 226 22.52 -2.47 -17.66
C LYS A 226 23.76 -2.41 -16.73
N ASN A 227 24.87 -1.80 -17.15
CA ASN A 227 26.16 -2.02 -16.49
C ASN A 227 26.68 -0.86 -15.62
N THR A 228 26.00 0.28 -15.58
CA THR A 228 26.42 1.37 -14.67
C THR A 228 25.23 2.00 -13.98
N VAL A 229 25.19 1.83 -12.65
CA VAL A 229 24.43 2.63 -11.70
C VAL A 229 24.52 4.10 -12.12
N SER A 230 23.46 4.60 -12.74
CA SER A 230 23.48 5.95 -13.28
C SER A 230 23.24 6.95 -12.15
N PRO A 231 24.12 7.95 -11.93
CA PRO A 231 23.86 9.03 -10.98
C PRO A 231 22.56 9.79 -11.30
N LEU A 232 22.05 9.67 -12.53
CA LEU A 232 20.75 10.22 -12.92
C LEU A 232 19.58 9.49 -12.25
N LEU A 233 19.69 8.18 -12.01
CA LEU A 233 18.65 7.42 -11.32
C LEU A 233 18.52 7.89 -9.88
N ASN A 234 19.63 8.03 -9.15
CA ASN A 234 19.62 8.58 -7.79
C ASN A 234 18.95 9.95 -7.75
N LYS A 235 19.31 10.84 -8.70
CA LYS A 235 18.68 12.16 -8.81
C LYS A 235 17.18 12.11 -9.08
N LEU A 236 16.67 11.09 -9.78
CA LEU A 236 15.24 10.88 -9.99
C LEU A 236 14.57 10.35 -8.71
N LEU A 237 15.18 9.35 -8.06
CA LEU A 237 14.68 8.79 -6.80
C LEU A 237 14.60 9.88 -5.73
N ASP A 238 15.64 10.72 -5.61
CA ASP A 238 15.65 11.88 -4.71
C ASP A 238 14.48 12.82 -5.01
N ALA A 239 14.21 13.11 -6.29
CA ALA A 239 13.09 13.96 -6.68
C ALA A 239 11.74 13.34 -6.32
N LEU A 240 11.54 12.04 -6.56
CA LEU A 240 10.32 11.33 -6.15
C LEU A 240 10.14 11.31 -4.63
N LEU A 241 11.22 11.08 -3.89
CA LEU A 241 11.23 11.12 -2.43
C LEU A 241 10.78 12.49 -1.92
N THR A 242 11.41 13.57 -2.39
CA THR A 242 11.13 14.93 -1.91
C THR A 242 9.79 15.47 -2.38
N SER A 243 9.37 15.15 -3.61
CA SER A 243 8.20 15.77 -4.25
C SER A 243 6.91 15.00 -4.03
N VAL A 244 6.98 13.69 -3.75
CA VAL A 244 5.78 12.83 -3.63
C VAL A 244 5.79 12.08 -2.31
N PHE A 245 6.81 11.25 -2.05
CA PHE A 245 6.72 10.29 -0.95
C PHE A 245 6.77 10.92 0.45
N TYR A 246 7.70 11.85 0.71
CA TYR A 246 7.76 12.50 2.04
C TYR A 246 6.51 13.34 2.33
N PRO A 247 6.03 14.22 1.41
CA PRO A 247 4.79 14.95 1.63
C PRO A 247 3.60 14.02 1.91
N VAL A 248 3.49 12.91 1.17
CA VAL A 248 2.43 11.91 1.40
C VAL A 248 2.54 11.32 2.80
N LEU A 249 3.73 10.84 3.21
CA LEU A 249 3.94 10.24 4.53
C LEU A 249 3.64 11.21 5.68
N GLU A 250 4.16 12.45 5.60
CA GLU A 250 3.95 13.50 6.59
C GLU A 250 2.46 13.90 6.69
N SER A 251 1.74 13.87 5.58
CA SER A 251 0.32 14.26 5.54
C SER A 251 -0.63 13.26 6.21
N LEU A 252 -0.29 11.96 6.27
CA LEU A 252 -1.23 10.92 6.75
C LEU A 252 -1.72 11.19 8.17
N SER A 253 -0.82 11.65 9.06
CA SER A 253 -1.19 12.01 10.44
C SER A 253 -2.11 13.23 10.47
N ALA A 254 -1.77 14.28 9.73
CA ALA A 254 -2.57 15.51 9.66
C ALA A 254 -3.97 15.24 9.07
N LEU A 255 -4.05 14.46 7.99
CA LEU A 255 -5.30 14.08 7.34
C LEU A 255 -6.17 13.22 8.25
N SER A 256 -5.59 12.28 9.00
CA SER A 256 -6.31 11.46 9.98
C SER A 256 -6.90 12.31 11.11
N ASN A 257 -6.11 13.24 11.66
CA ASN A 257 -6.58 14.20 12.67
C ASN A 257 -7.72 15.06 12.15
N ARG A 258 -7.56 15.59 10.95
CA ARG A 258 -8.57 16.43 10.32
C ARG A 258 -9.85 15.65 10.11
N TYR A 259 -9.81 14.52 9.42
CA TYR A 259 -10.99 13.72 9.12
C TYR A 259 -11.75 13.31 10.38
N MET A 260 -11.06 12.84 11.43
CA MET A 260 -11.71 12.47 12.69
C MET A 260 -12.35 13.67 13.41
N ASN A 261 -11.72 14.85 13.40
CA ASN A 261 -12.32 16.05 13.96
C ASN A 261 -13.59 16.47 13.22
N PHE A 262 -13.68 16.20 11.92
CA PHE A 262 -14.90 16.44 11.15
C PHE A 262 -15.98 15.37 11.37
N LEU A 263 -15.62 14.09 11.52
CA LEU A 263 -16.58 13.02 11.82
C LEU A 263 -17.22 13.16 13.21
N PHE A 264 -16.46 13.70 14.16
CA PHE A 264 -16.90 13.93 15.54
C PHE A 264 -16.85 15.42 15.84
N PRO A 265 -17.72 16.25 15.24
CA PRO A 265 -17.67 17.68 15.45
C PRO A 265 -18.39 18.03 16.77
N LEU A 266 -17.93 19.08 17.44
CA LEU A 266 -18.63 19.62 18.63
C LEU A 266 -19.97 20.26 18.27
N LYS A 267 -20.13 20.70 17.02
CA LYS A 267 -21.35 21.27 16.46
C LYS A 267 -21.78 20.42 15.26
N LYS A 268 -23.08 20.16 15.11
CA LYS A 268 -23.59 19.39 13.96
C LYS A 268 -23.22 20.10 12.66
N SER A 269 -22.57 19.38 11.75
CA SER A 269 -22.35 19.77 10.35
C SER A 269 -23.32 18.98 9.49
N ASP A 270 -23.97 19.64 8.54
CA ASP A 270 -24.93 19.00 7.65
C ASP A 270 -24.26 18.18 6.53
N THR A 271 -22.95 18.37 6.33
CA THR A 271 -22.17 17.67 5.31
C THR A 271 -20.99 16.94 5.92
N LEU A 272 -20.82 15.68 5.52
CA LEU A 272 -19.64 14.87 5.83
C LEU A 272 -18.54 15.14 4.80
N PRO A 273 -17.28 15.29 5.25
CA PRO A 273 -16.17 15.45 4.32
C PRO A 273 -15.90 14.16 3.52
N ALA A 274 -15.28 14.31 2.35
CA ALA A 274 -14.72 13.18 1.62
C ALA A 274 -13.50 12.70 2.37
N ASP A 275 -13.36 11.38 2.43
CA ASP A 275 -12.17 10.77 2.95
C ASP A 275 -11.13 10.63 1.83
N VAL A 276 -10.12 11.51 1.82
CA VAL A 276 -9.03 11.48 0.84
C VAL A 276 -7.87 10.56 1.25
N ARG A 277 -7.87 10.03 2.48
CA ARG A 277 -6.74 9.22 2.99
C ARG A 277 -6.54 7.92 2.20
N PRO A 278 -7.59 7.18 1.78
CA PRO A 278 -7.43 6.03 0.89
C PRO A 278 -6.78 6.41 -0.45
N ASP A 279 -7.15 7.55 -1.03
CA ASP A 279 -6.58 8.02 -2.30
C ASP A 279 -5.11 8.43 -2.16
N VAL A 280 -4.75 9.03 -1.02
CA VAL A 280 -3.34 9.36 -0.70
C VAL A 280 -2.50 8.09 -0.51
N LEU A 281 -3.06 7.05 0.12
CA LEU A 281 -2.40 5.74 0.21
C LEU A 281 -2.29 5.09 -1.18
N HIS A 282 -3.31 5.20 -2.02
CA HIS A 282 -3.30 4.69 -3.38
C HIS A 282 -2.26 5.43 -4.25
N LEU A 283 -2.14 6.75 -4.10
CA LEU A 283 -1.08 7.56 -4.71
C LEU A 283 0.30 7.02 -4.36
N PHE A 284 0.55 6.73 -3.07
CA PHE A 284 1.81 6.13 -2.62
C PHE A 284 2.08 4.80 -3.32
N GLN A 285 1.10 3.90 -3.36
CA GLN A 285 1.23 2.58 -3.97
C GLN A 285 1.50 2.67 -5.48
N CYS A 286 0.75 3.52 -6.19
CA CYS A 286 0.90 3.72 -7.63
C CYS A 286 2.22 4.39 -8.00
N ALA A 287 2.72 5.33 -7.18
CA ALA A 287 4.03 5.93 -7.36
C ALA A 287 5.17 4.96 -7.07
N PHE A 288 4.99 4.05 -6.10
CA PHE A 288 5.98 3.06 -5.72
C PHE A 288 6.03 1.86 -6.69
N SER A 289 4.92 1.47 -7.30
CA SER A 289 4.81 0.30 -8.17
C SER A 289 5.87 0.25 -9.30
N PRO A 290 6.09 1.32 -10.10
CA PRO A 290 7.13 1.32 -11.14
C PRO A 290 8.55 1.13 -10.59
N LEU A 291 8.77 1.53 -9.34
CA LEU A 291 10.06 1.45 -8.65
C LEU A 291 10.39 0.03 -8.20
N VAL A 292 9.44 -0.91 -8.26
CA VAL A 292 9.70 -2.32 -7.98
C VAL A 292 10.57 -2.97 -9.07
N SER A 293 10.51 -2.43 -10.30
CA SER A 293 11.28 -2.94 -11.45
C SER A 293 12.75 -2.46 -11.51
N ILE A 294 13.18 -1.59 -10.59
CA ILE A 294 14.56 -1.07 -10.58
C ILE A 294 15.52 -2.12 -10.02
N PRO A 295 16.84 -2.03 -10.30
CA PRO A 295 17.80 -3.01 -9.78
C PRO A 295 17.73 -3.11 -8.25
N SER A 296 17.79 -4.35 -7.74
CA SER A 296 17.51 -4.71 -6.35
C SER A 296 18.25 -3.86 -5.31
N ALA A 297 19.51 -3.49 -5.58
CA ALA A 297 20.29 -2.63 -4.69
C ALA A 297 19.65 -1.23 -4.47
N PHE A 298 19.14 -0.60 -5.53
CA PHE A 298 18.45 0.69 -5.39
C PHE A 298 17.07 0.53 -4.77
N GLN A 299 16.37 -0.54 -5.14
CA GLN A 299 15.07 -0.85 -4.57
C GLN A 299 15.18 -1.04 -3.05
N ALA A 300 16.19 -1.78 -2.58
CA ALA A 300 16.46 -1.98 -1.17
C ALA A 300 16.77 -0.65 -0.46
N ASN A 301 17.62 0.20 -1.05
CA ASN A 301 17.95 1.52 -0.50
C ASN A 301 16.73 2.46 -0.44
N LEU A 302 15.91 2.47 -1.49
CA LEU A 302 14.68 3.26 -1.55
C LEU A 302 13.67 2.78 -0.51
N ARG A 303 13.40 1.47 -0.45
CA ARG A 303 12.52 0.85 0.56
C ARG A 303 12.99 1.19 1.96
N SER A 304 14.30 1.10 2.20
CA SER A 304 14.91 1.42 3.48
C SER A 304 14.70 2.88 3.88
N THR A 305 14.90 3.79 2.93
CA THR A 305 14.73 5.23 3.14
C THR A 305 13.26 5.58 3.45
N LEU A 306 12.32 5.03 2.66
CA LEU A 306 10.89 5.22 2.87
C LEU A 306 10.39 4.60 4.19
N ALA A 307 10.91 3.43 4.56
CA ALA A 307 10.55 2.77 5.81
C ALA A 307 11.02 3.58 7.01
N LEU A 308 12.24 4.13 6.99
CA LEU A 308 12.73 5.02 8.03
C LEU A 308 11.93 6.33 8.11
N ALA A 309 11.51 6.88 6.97
CA ALA A 309 10.65 8.06 6.95
C ALA A 309 9.27 7.76 7.57
N ALA A 310 8.63 6.64 7.19
CA ALA A 310 7.36 6.22 7.77
C ALA A 310 7.48 5.95 9.29
N LEU A 311 8.57 5.34 9.75
CA LEU A 311 8.85 5.13 11.17
C LEU A 311 9.12 6.44 11.93
N ARG A 312 9.74 7.42 11.28
CA ARG A 312 9.90 8.76 11.86
C ARG A 312 8.54 9.42 12.07
N GLU A 313 7.64 9.33 11.10
CA GLU A 313 6.27 9.82 11.28
C GLU A 313 5.52 9.04 12.35
N PHE A 314 5.79 7.74 12.47
CA PHE A 314 5.30 6.94 13.59
C PHE A 314 5.77 7.49 14.94
N GLU A 315 7.04 7.84 15.07
CA GLU A 315 7.58 8.46 16.28
C GLU A 315 6.98 9.85 16.54
N ASN A 316 6.66 10.62 15.50
CA ASN A 316 6.02 11.94 15.61
C ASN A 316 4.58 11.86 16.14
N ILE A 317 3.87 10.75 15.88
CA ILE A 317 2.53 10.49 16.43
C ILE A 317 2.56 10.34 17.97
N PHE A 318 3.71 9.94 18.53
CA PHE A 318 3.95 9.78 19.97
C PHE A 318 4.94 10.82 20.47
N PRO A 319 4.53 12.09 20.65
CA PRO A 319 5.41 13.11 21.17
C PRO A 319 6.00 12.66 22.52
N PRO A 320 7.26 13.01 22.82
CA PRO A 320 7.86 12.68 24.11
C PRO A 320 6.99 13.25 25.22
N ARG A 321 6.61 12.39 26.18
CA ARG A 321 5.80 12.76 27.34
C ARG A 321 6.46 13.96 28.01
N ARG A 322 5.78 15.12 27.98
CA ARG A 322 6.20 16.24 28.82
C ARG A 322 5.95 15.80 30.27
N PRO A 323 6.89 16.02 31.21
CA PRO A 323 6.64 15.78 32.62
C PRO A 323 5.44 16.63 33.04
N ALA A 324 4.28 15.99 33.14
CA ALA A 324 3.04 16.67 33.45
C ALA A 324 3.13 17.17 34.90
N ALA A 325 2.96 18.48 35.10
CA ALA A 325 2.43 18.96 36.37
C ALA A 325 1.10 18.21 36.57
N ALA A 326 0.95 17.53 37.71
CA ALA A 326 -0.02 16.46 37.97
C ALA A 326 -1.49 16.91 38.05
N THR A 327 -1.95 17.75 37.12
CA THR A 327 -3.36 18.11 37.00
C THR A 327 -4.04 17.13 36.06
N ALA A 328 -4.75 16.16 36.66
CA ALA A 328 -5.65 15.26 35.95
C ALA A 328 -6.75 16.09 35.27
N LEU A 329 -6.51 16.45 34.00
CA LEU A 329 -7.53 17.10 33.19
C LEU A 329 -8.62 16.07 32.84
N PRO A 330 -9.91 16.45 32.95
CA PRO A 330 -11.00 15.56 32.59
C PRO A 330 -10.89 15.12 31.12
N GLN A 331 -11.28 13.87 30.83
CA GLN A 331 -11.29 13.33 29.47
C GLN A 331 -12.24 14.14 28.59
N THR A 332 -11.69 15.11 27.86
CA THR A 332 -12.48 15.91 26.93
C THR A 332 -12.81 15.08 25.70
N HIS A 333 -13.94 15.40 25.07
CA HIS A 333 -14.31 14.85 23.77
C HIS A 333 -13.16 14.95 22.75
N LEU A 334 -12.47 16.09 22.73
CA LEU A 334 -11.33 16.37 21.84
C LEU A 334 -10.16 15.40 22.06
N ALA A 335 -9.88 15.02 23.31
CA ALA A 335 -8.85 14.04 23.60
C ALA A 335 -9.19 12.67 22.98
N ARG A 336 -10.44 12.22 23.10
CA ARG A 336 -10.89 10.94 22.52
C ARG A 336 -10.81 10.93 21.00
N VAL A 337 -11.22 12.02 20.35
CA VAL A 337 -11.13 12.18 18.89
C VAL A 337 -9.67 12.17 18.43
N SER A 338 -8.79 12.89 19.13
CA SER A 338 -7.35 12.87 18.84
C SER A 338 -6.74 11.47 19.01
N ALA A 339 -7.14 10.72 20.05
CA ALA A 339 -6.68 9.34 20.20
C ALA A 339 -7.15 8.44 19.04
N LEU A 340 -8.38 8.61 18.56
CA LEU A 340 -8.89 7.88 17.39
C LEU A 340 -8.13 8.26 16.11
N ALA A 341 -7.86 9.55 15.90
CA ALA A 341 -7.06 10.03 14.78
C ALA A 341 -5.65 9.44 14.76
N ARG A 342 -5.00 9.32 15.93
CA ARG A 342 -3.68 8.67 16.04
C ARG A 342 -3.75 7.21 15.64
N LYS A 343 -4.77 6.47 16.08
CA LYS A 343 -4.97 5.05 15.70
C LYS A 343 -5.13 4.88 14.20
N ASP A 344 -5.88 5.78 13.58
CA ASP A 344 -6.09 5.79 12.14
C ASP A 344 -4.80 6.13 11.38
N ALA A 345 -4.04 7.13 11.82
CA ALA A 345 -2.74 7.46 11.25
C ALA A 345 -1.75 6.29 11.33
N ILE A 346 -1.72 5.58 12.47
CA ILE A 346 -0.93 4.35 12.64
C ILE A 346 -1.33 3.30 11.62
N TRP A 347 -2.62 3.10 11.38
CA TRP A 347 -3.10 2.12 10.39
C TRP A 347 -2.55 2.43 8.99
N TYR A 348 -2.63 3.69 8.55
CA TYR A 348 -2.11 4.10 7.24
C TYR A 348 -0.58 3.96 7.14
N LEU A 349 0.18 4.35 8.17
CA LEU A 349 1.63 4.16 8.19
C LEU A 349 2.02 2.68 8.20
N CYS A 350 1.27 1.83 8.92
CA CYS A 350 1.44 0.38 8.88
C CYS A 350 1.14 -0.18 7.48
N ALA A 351 0.10 0.31 6.80
CA ALA A 351 -0.22 -0.07 5.42
C ALA A 351 0.92 0.30 4.46
N VAL A 352 1.52 1.48 4.61
CA VAL A 352 2.71 1.88 3.84
C VAL A 352 3.89 0.95 4.12
N LEU A 353 4.20 0.68 5.39
CA LEU A 353 5.30 -0.23 5.75
C LEU A 353 5.05 -1.66 5.22
N HIS A 354 3.80 -2.12 5.18
CA HIS A 354 3.44 -3.39 4.56
C HIS A 354 3.71 -3.42 3.06
N VAL A 355 3.46 -2.33 2.33
CA VAL A 355 3.80 -2.20 0.90
C VAL A 355 5.31 -2.22 0.71
N LEU A 356 6.06 -1.53 1.58
CA LEU A 356 7.51 -1.45 1.50
C LEU A 356 8.22 -2.78 1.83
N PHE A 357 7.68 -3.55 2.77
CA PHE A 357 8.19 -4.86 3.16
C PHE A 357 7.52 -6.03 2.40
N ALA A 358 6.80 -5.74 1.32
CA ALA A 358 6.27 -6.80 0.47
C ALA A 358 7.44 -7.55 -0.23
N PRO A 359 7.43 -8.90 -0.25
CA PRO A 359 8.43 -9.68 -0.97
C PRO A 359 8.42 -9.29 -2.45
N ALA A 360 9.59 -9.30 -3.09
CA ALA A 360 9.64 -9.15 -4.54
C ALA A 360 9.07 -10.44 -5.16
N GLU A 361 8.12 -10.32 -6.10
CA GLU A 361 7.52 -11.49 -6.76
C GLU A 361 8.49 -12.21 -7.71
N ASP A 362 9.65 -11.61 -7.98
CA ASP A 362 10.69 -12.18 -8.82
C ASP A 362 11.40 -13.29 -8.05
N GLY A 363 10.95 -14.54 -8.27
CA GLY A 363 11.46 -15.78 -7.65
C GLY A 363 12.93 -16.12 -7.94
N SER A 364 13.78 -15.14 -8.23
CA SER A 364 15.24 -15.26 -8.37
C SER A 364 15.93 -15.17 -6.99
N THR A 365 15.80 -16.22 -6.19
CA THR A 365 16.25 -16.34 -4.80
C THR A 365 17.77 -16.61 -4.62
N SER A 366 18.66 -16.06 -5.46
CA SER A 366 20.10 -16.38 -5.35
C SER A 366 21.05 -15.18 -5.32
N GLY A 367 20.56 -13.98 -5.01
CA GLY A 367 21.41 -12.80 -4.87
C GLY A 367 21.93 -12.65 -3.44
N SER A 368 23.25 -12.60 -3.26
CA SER A 368 23.87 -12.26 -1.97
C SER A 368 23.30 -10.95 -1.40
N ALA A 369 22.98 -10.91 -0.11
CA ALA A 369 22.50 -9.73 0.60
C ALA A 369 23.32 -8.47 0.25
N PRO A 370 22.68 -7.35 -0.13
CA PRO A 370 23.42 -6.12 -0.42
C PRO A 370 24.16 -5.64 0.83
N ALA A 371 25.45 -5.32 0.68
CA ALA A 371 26.25 -4.75 1.76
C ALA A 371 25.56 -3.48 2.32
N GLY A 372 25.23 -3.48 3.61
CA GLY A 372 24.52 -2.38 4.29
C GLY A 372 23.16 -2.75 4.91
N THR A 373 22.65 -3.96 4.65
CA THR A 373 21.41 -4.48 5.25
C THR A 373 21.44 -4.50 6.78
N GLU A 374 22.58 -4.80 7.40
CA GLU A 374 22.70 -4.86 8.87
C GLU A 374 22.49 -3.49 9.55
N VAL A 375 23.06 -2.42 9.00
CA VAL A 375 22.90 -1.07 9.56
C VAL A 375 21.45 -0.62 9.45
N PHE A 376 20.82 -0.90 8.31
CA PHE A 376 19.40 -0.65 8.12
C PHE A 376 18.56 -1.45 9.11
N ALA A 377 18.82 -2.76 9.23
CA ALA A 377 18.09 -3.64 10.13
C ALA A 377 18.17 -3.17 11.59
N ARG A 378 19.37 -2.77 12.04
CA ARG A 378 19.55 -2.18 13.37
C ARG A 378 18.70 -0.93 13.54
N ARG A 379 18.68 -0.01 12.57
CA ARG A 379 17.87 1.22 12.65
C ARG A 379 16.37 0.93 12.72
N ILE A 380 15.89 -0.04 11.96
CA ILE A 380 14.48 -0.47 11.98
C ILE A 380 14.13 -1.08 13.34
N VAL A 381 14.94 -2.01 13.84
CA VAL A 381 14.75 -2.63 15.15
C VAL A 381 14.80 -1.59 16.27
N ASP A 382 15.74 -0.65 16.22
CA ASP A 382 15.85 0.44 17.19
C ASP A 382 14.61 1.34 17.17
N ALA A 383 14.10 1.69 15.97
CA ALA A 383 12.89 2.48 15.82
C ALA A 383 11.65 1.76 16.38
N PHE A 384 11.44 0.49 16.03
CA PHE A 384 10.36 -0.31 16.61
C PHE A 384 10.50 -0.46 18.13
N SER A 385 11.72 -0.68 18.62
CA SER A 385 11.97 -0.79 20.06
C SER A 385 11.62 0.50 20.79
N ARG A 386 11.98 1.67 20.23
CA ARG A 386 11.58 2.97 20.78
C ARG A 386 10.07 3.16 20.77
N ILE A 387 9.40 2.82 19.67
CA ILE A 387 7.94 2.89 19.54
C ILE A 387 7.29 2.00 20.61
N VAL A 388 7.63 0.71 20.66
CA VAL A 388 7.09 -0.25 21.63
C VAL A 388 7.38 0.16 23.08
N ALA A 389 8.58 0.66 23.38
CA ALA A 389 8.93 1.15 24.71
C ALA A 389 8.15 2.42 25.09
N ARG A 390 7.76 3.26 24.13
CA ARG A 390 6.83 4.38 24.38
C ARG A 390 5.43 3.83 24.69
N CYS A 391 4.95 2.85 23.92
CA CYS A 391 3.64 2.23 24.14
C CYS A 391 3.52 1.58 25.53
N ARG A 392 4.54 0.83 25.97
CA ARG A 392 4.55 0.14 27.27
C ARG A 392 4.59 1.10 28.44
N ARG A 393 5.41 2.15 28.38
CA ARG A 393 5.48 3.16 29.45
C ARG A 393 4.16 3.89 29.68
N CYS A 394 3.32 4.00 28.66
CA CYS A 394 1.97 4.52 28.81
C CYS A 394 1.05 3.54 29.59
N GLN A 395 1.28 2.23 29.54
CA GLN A 395 0.50 1.22 30.28
C GLN A 395 0.89 1.15 31.77
N GLU A 396 2.18 1.16 32.09
CA GLU A 396 2.68 0.99 33.47
C GLU A 396 2.37 2.19 34.38
N GLY A 397 2.20 3.39 33.81
CA GLY A 397 1.83 4.59 34.58
C GLY A 397 0.42 4.56 35.19
N ALA A 398 -0.43 3.61 34.79
CA ALA A 398 -1.78 3.46 35.33
C ALA A 398 -1.84 2.64 36.63
N SER A 399 -0.81 1.83 36.93
CA SER A 399 -0.73 1.11 38.20
C SER A 399 -0.07 2.00 39.26
N VAL A 400 -0.89 2.76 39.99
CA VAL A 400 -0.44 3.50 41.18
C VAL A 400 0.19 2.48 42.14
N PRO A 401 1.47 2.66 42.57
CA PRO A 401 2.06 1.81 43.58
C PRO A 401 1.22 1.95 44.84
N GLY A 402 0.71 0.82 45.33
CA GLY A 402 -0.22 0.78 46.45
C GLY A 402 0.25 1.64 47.61
N ALA A 403 -0.51 2.70 47.89
CA ALA A 403 -0.56 3.28 49.22
C ALA A 403 -1.21 2.22 50.12
N ALA A 404 -0.37 1.44 50.79
CA ALA A 404 -0.75 0.81 52.03
C ALA A 404 -0.95 1.93 53.08
N ASP A 405 -1.97 1.79 53.93
CA ASP A 405 -2.48 2.72 54.95
C ASP A 405 -3.21 3.96 54.43
N GLU A 406 -4.39 4.37 54.92
CA GLU A 406 -5.29 3.88 55.95
C GLU A 406 -6.67 4.51 55.65
N SER A 407 -7.73 3.71 55.79
CA SER A 407 -9.14 4.08 56.03
C SER A 407 -9.57 5.56 55.89
N GLY A 408 -10.18 5.91 54.75
CA GLY A 408 -10.97 7.13 54.59
C GLY A 408 -12.15 6.92 53.62
N PRO A 409 -13.42 7.04 54.06
CA PRO A 409 -14.58 6.81 53.22
C PRO A 409 -14.91 8.07 52.41
N ASN A 410 -14.17 8.32 51.33
CA ASN A 410 -14.64 9.21 50.26
C ASN A 410 -13.79 9.01 48.99
N GLU A 411 -13.85 7.80 48.43
CA GLU A 411 -13.26 7.53 47.11
C GLU A 411 -14.14 8.12 46.02
N ALA A 412 -13.83 9.36 45.64
CA ALA A 412 -14.25 9.90 44.36
C ALA A 412 -13.61 9.05 43.23
N PRO A 413 -14.36 8.72 42.16
CA PRO A 413 -13.88 7.86 41.09
C PRO A 413 -12.67 8.47 40.39
N ARG A 414 -11.50 7.88 40.60
CA ARG A 414 -10.24 8.22 39.92
C ARG A 414 -10.30 7.76 38.46
N ASN A 415 -10.94 8.56 37.61
CA ASN A 415 -10.91 8.39 36.16
C ASN A 415 -9.62 9.01 35.57
N VAL A 416 -8.45 8.46 35.91
CA VAL A 416 -7.18 8.80 35.26
C VAL A 416 -6.89 7.75 34.20
N LEU A 417 -7.63 7.82 33.10
CA LEU A 417 -7.30 7.08 31.89
C LEU A 417 -6.47 8.00 31.00
N ASP A 418 -5.14 7.85 31.11
CA ASP A 418 -4.16 8.54 30.28
C ASP A 418 -4.39 8.13 28.82
N LEU A 419 -4.89 9.05 28.00
CA LEU A 419 -5.35 8.81 26.63
C LEU A 419 -4.21 8.55 25.63
N GLU A 420 -2.97 8.45 26.08
CA GLU A 420 -1.77 8.30 25.24
C GLU A 420 -1.35 6.86 24.98
N VAL A 421 -2.04 5.88 25.58
CA VAL A 421 -1.70 4.47 25.39
C VAL A 421 -2.13 4.01 24.00
N ILE A 422 -1.20 3.43 23.22
CA ILE A 422 -1.57 2.59 22.08
C ILE A 422 -2.41 1.43 22.61
N ASP A 423 -3.62 1.27 22.10
CA ASP A 423 -4.46 0.14 22.45
C ASP A 423 -3.90 -1.17 21.86
N GLU A 424 -4.45 -2.29 22.31
CA GLU A 424 -4.03 -3.62 21.85
C GLU A 424 -4.11 -3.75 20.32
N VAL A 425 -5.05 -3.06 19.69
CA VAL A 425 -5.23 -3.05 18.23
C VAL A 425 -4.05 -2.37 17.54
N GLY A 426 -3.69 -1.15 17.96
CA GLY A 426 -2.51 -0.46 17.44
C GLY A 426 -1.22 -1.23 17.67
N TYR A 427 -1.09 -1.90 18.82
CA TYR A 427 0.05 -2.76 19.11
C TYR A 427 0.10 -3.97 18.16
N GLY A 428 -1.04 -4.63 17.92
CA GLY A 428 -1.17 -5.72 16.95
C GLY A 428 -0.79 -5.30 15.53
N MET A 429 -1.17 -4.10 15.09
CA MET A 429 -0.77 -3.55 13.79
C MET A 429 0.74 -3.39 13.67
N ILE A 430 1.39 -2.84 14.71
CA ILE A 430 2.86 -2.69 14.74
C ILE A 430 3.54 -4.06 14.67
N LEU A 431 3.07 -5.02 15.48
CA LEU A 431 3.61 -6.39 15.46
C LEU A 431 3.47 -7.05 14.09
N GLY A 432 2.35 -6.86 13.40
CA GLY A 432 2.15 -7.37 12.04
C GLY A 432 3.16 -6.80 11.05
N VAL A 433 3.48 -5.51 11.16
CA VAL A 433 4.53 -4.87 10.34
C VAL A 433 5.90 -5.45 10.68
N MET A 434 6.22 -5.61 11.97
CA MET A 434 7.50 -6.18 12.40
C MET A 434 7.66 -7.62 11.88
N GLU A 435 6.61 -8.45 11.98
CA GLU A 435 6.61 -9.81 11.43
C GLU A 435 6.88 -9.80 9.93
N ARG A 436 6.21 -8.93 9.16
CA ARG A 436 6.46 -8.80 7.72
C ARG A 436 7.88 -8.32 7.43
N TYR A 437 8.41 -7.39 8.22
CA TYR A 437 9.80 -6.95 8.12
C TYR A 437 10.78 -8.12 8.37
N TRP A 438 10.53 -8.97 9.36
CA TRP A 438 11.35 -10.16 9.62
C TRP A 438 11.35 -11.13 8.45
N ARG A 439 10.19 -11.36 7.82
CA ARG A 439 10.11 -12.20 6.62
C ARG A 439 10.89 -11.59 5.46
N TRP A 440 10.70 -10.29 5.22
CA TRP A 440 11.42 -9.55 4.19
C TRP A 440 12.95 -9.60 4.41
N ASN A 441 13.41 -9.43 5.65
CA ASN A 441 14.84 -9.46 5.96
C ASN A 441 15.41 -10.89 5.92
N GLY A 442 14.61 -11.91 6.25
CA GLY A 442 15.00 -13.32 6.18
C GLY A 442 15.11 -13.85 4.75
N GLU A 443 14.34 -13.30 3.80
CA GLU A 443 14.48 -13.60 2.36
C GLU A 443 15.70 -12.94 1.72
N VAL A 444 16.23 -11.88 2.34
CA VAL A 444 17.40 -11.15 1.83
C VAL A 444 18.73 -11.80 2.26
N GLN A 445 18.71 -12.63 3.31
CA GLN A 445 19.87 -13.39 3.80
C GLN A 445 19.97 -14.73 3.08
#